data_AF-A0AAV2Z716-F1
#
_entry.id   AF-A0AAV2Z716-F1
#
_cell.length_a   1.000
_cell.length_b   1.000
_cell.length_c   1.000
_cell.angle_alpha   90.00
_cell.angle_beta   90.00
_cell.angle_gamma   90.00
#
_symmetry.space_group_name_H-M   'P 1'
#
loop_
_entity.id
_entity.type
_entity.pdbx_description
1 polymer ?
#
loop_
_entity_poly.entity_id
_entity_poly.type
_entity_poly.pdbx_seq_one_letter_code
_entity_poly.pdbx_strand_id
1 'polypeptide(L)'
;MAWTTMLSTLMMGASALAASMTAVYLKYRARDQRASSIRWLFNIFFAHLAVWASARCAYLAWFWAVSSHPTAANDVIADDFSAFDRLALQAVAWLRARHAMTMTVVMCIGDAAHCGISVCTFPIVYELWLLTRNSMDTGSTQERIKVHRYAIAIHSIVLTFAVVDAVFAIQDLTYSERMVRAKLFVYMMQAASVVVIAAVLLRLKCMGRNFETVHGVFVESPLYCRLKRIMLVYAFCICQYQITALVSTLVHHNNADWANMWSGISLVLFSATGLMLSIIIGCSQVCVLQTFSCVIPSDIEAAWLPQLATQPVQHINAPTERPVFVCTDIESSSALWGISSTLMQQATEIHDSVMRASLANFHGYEITTAGDSFHLAFPSIAQALGYCFEVQQALLLATWPKELHGRVPATETVRRGRRLLFRGLRVRMGIHDSHPVEGPLVCSLHAVTGKMTYTGAADIVVKEVCDLASGGQILVTQRVAEWIATHPVAPWTHCTVDAVGQYGIPQISAMLSVFQVHTKRLQGRKAYFSSTLRRTMASQSPLALPGFDDLLPSCSYLKLETMRGHSMANYSIDSRTIQFSSEEESGGPLIHPLT
;
A
#
# COMPACT_ATOMS: atom_id res chain seq x y z
N MET A 1 -21.40 -29.62 -31.43
CA MET A 1 -20.81 -28.49 -30.70
C MET A 1 -19.37 -28.80 -30.26
N ALA A 2 -18.42 -28.98 -31.21
CA ALA A 2 -17.01 -29.26 -30.91
C ALA A 2 -16.19 -28.03 -30.49
N TRP A 3 -16.75 -26.83 -30.69
CA TRP A 3 -16.09 -25.57 -30.39
C TRP A 3 -15.97 -25.32 -28.87
N THR A 4 -16.92 -25.78 -28.06
CA THR A 4 -16.92 -25.56 -26.60
C THR A 4 -15.74 -26.28 -25.97
N THR A 5 -15.56 -27.57 -26.21
CA THR A 5 -14.45 -28.37 -25.70
C THR A 5 -13.10 -27.84 -26.21
N MET A 6 -12.98 -27.55 -27.50
CA MET A 6 -11.76 -27.01 -28.09
C MET A 6 -11.37 -25.65 -27.50
N LEU A 7 -12.31 -24.72 -27.42
CA LEU A 7 -12.06 -23.37 -26.90
C LEU A 7 -11.81 -23.39 -25.38
N SER A 8 -12.54 -24.24 -24.64
CA SER A 8 -12.31 -24.43 -23.20
C SER A 8 -10.91 -25.00 -22.93
N THR A 9 -10.46 -25.96 -23.74
CA THR A 9 -9.11 -26.55 -23.63
C THR A 9 -8.05 -25.49 -23.87
N LEU A 10 -8.21 -24.68 -24.93
CA LEU A 10 -7.30 -23.57 -25.25
C LEU A 10 -7.25 -22.54 -24.11
N MET A 11 -8.41 -22.09 -23.62
CA MET A 11 -8.49 -21.11 -22.52
C MET A 11 -7.92 -21.67 -21.22
N MET A 12 -8.15 -22.95 -20.93
CA MET A 12 -7.61 -23.60 -19.74
C MET A 12 -6.07 -23.73 -19.82
N GLY A 13 -5.53 -24.07 -20.99
CA GLY A 13 -4.09 -24.08 -21.24
C GLY A 13 -3.46 -22.70 -21.08
N ALA A 14 -4.10 -21.65 -21.63
CA ALA A 14 -3.67 -20.27 -21.45
C ALA A 14 -3.70 -19.84 -19.97
N SER A 15 -4.76 -20.20 -19.24
CA SER A 15 -4.87 -19.97 -17.79
C SER A 15 -3.79 -20.69 -17.00
N ALA A 16 -3.45 -21.92 -17.36
CA ALA A 16 -2.39 -22.69 -16.70
C ALA A 16 -1.01 -22.05 -16.89
N LEU A 17 -0.69 -21.64 -18.12
CA LEU A 17 0.57 -20.94 -18.43
C LEU A 17 0.66 -19.60 -17.69
N ALA A 18 -0.37 -18.76 -17.80
CA ALA A 18 -0.39 -17.44 -17.19
C ALA A 18 -0.32 -17.53 -15.64
N ALA A 19 -1.05 -18.46 -15.03
CA ALA A 19 -1.02 -18.67 -13.59
C ALA A 19 0.36 -19.19 -13.12
N SER A 20 0.98 -20.09 -13.88
CA SER A 20 2.32 -20.63 -13.57
C SER A 20 3.38 -19.53 -13.62
N MET A 21 3.37 -18.70 -14.67
CA MET A 21 4.28 -17.55 -14.81
C MET A 21 4.09 -16.57 -13.64
N THR A 22 2.84 -16.28 -13.28
CA THR A 22 2.52 -15.37 -12.17
C THR A 22 2.98 -15.93 -10.82
N ALA A 23 2.81 -17.23 -10.57
CA ALA A 23 3.29 -17.89 -9.35
C ALA A 23 4.83 -17.85 -9.25
N VAL A 24 5.55 -18.17 -10.33
CA VAL A 24 7.01 -18.09 -10.37
C VAL A 24 7.49 -16.66 -10.13
N TYR A 25 6.85 -15.67 -10.78
CA TYR A 25 7.15 -14.26 -10.59
C TYR A 25 6.98 -13.81 -9.13
N LEU A 26 5.85 -14.15 -8.50
CA LEU A 26 5.57 -13.81 -7.11
C LEU A 26 6.57 -14.48 -6.15
N LYS A 27 6.98 -15.72 -6.44
CA LYS A 27 7.98 -16.44 -5.67
C LYS A 27 9.38 -15.82 -5.79
N TYR A 28 9.79 -15.43 -6.99
CA TYR A 28 11.08 -14.78 -7.23
C TYR A 28 11.16 -13.44 -6.48
N ARG A 29 10.14 -12.59 -6.65
CA ARG A 29 10.08 -11.26 -6.00
C ARG A 29 9.99 -11.33 -4.47
N ALA A 30 9.46 -12.42 -3.92
CA ALA A 30 9.43 -12.65 -2.47
C ALA A 30 10.81 -12.95 -1.85
N ARG A 31 11.83 -13.25 -2.68
CA ARG A 31 13.20 -13.52 -2.22
C ARG A 31 13.99 -12.25 -1.90
N ASP A 32 13.71 -11.16 -2.63
CA ASP A 32 14.51 -9.92 -2.56
C ASP A 32 13.93 -8.85 -1.62
N GLN A 33 12.68 -8.98 -1.17
CA GLN A 33 12.01 -8.01 -0.30
C GLN A 33 11.30 -8.70 0.87
N ARG A 34 11.18 -8.01 2.01
CA ARG A 34 10.46 -8.50 3.22
C ARG A 34 9.10 -9.09 2.83
N ALA A 35 8.91 -10.39 3.10
CA ALA A 35 7.71 -11.14 2.70
C ALA A 35 6.47 -10.68 3.46
N SER A 36 5.46 -10.17 2.76
CA SER A 36 4.13 -9.87 3.31
C SER A 36 3.20 -11.08 3.19
N SER A 37 2.27 -11.22 4.15
CA SER A 37 1.30 -12.33 4.20
C SER A 37 0.48 -12.45 2.92
N ILE A 38 0.06 -11.33 2.35
CA ILE A 38 -0.74 -11.24 1.12
C ILE A 38 0.02 -11.75 -0.11
N ARG A 39 1.32 -11.42 -0.22
CA ARG A 39 2.14 -11.90 -1.34
C ARG A 39 2.27 -13.42 -1.29
N TRP A 40 2.48 -13.98 -0.09
CA TRP A 40 2.50 -15.42 0.10
C TRP A 40 1.16 -16.07 -0.26
N LEU A 41 0.04 -15.48 0.18
CA LEU A 41 -1.31 -15.95 -0.13
C LEU A 41 -1.58 -15.96 -1.64
N PHE A 42 -1.26 -14.87 -2.36
CA PHE A 42 -1.40 -14.82 -3.82
C PHE A 42 -0.51 -15.86 -4.51
N ASN A 43 0.74 -16.04 -4.08
CA ASN A 43 1.61 -17.06 -4.65
C ASN A 43 1.00 -18.48 -4.52
N ILE A 44 0.48 -18.82 -3.34
CA ILE A 44 -0.19 -20.11 -3.10
C ILE A 44 -1.47 -20.22 -3.93
N PHE A 45 -2.27 -19.16 -4.03
CA PHE A 45 -3.48 -19.12 -4.86
C PHE A 45 -3.16 -19.40 -6.33
N PHE A 46 -2.15 -18.73 -6.91
CA PHE A 46 -1.75 -18.95 -8.31
C PHE A 46 -1.11 -20.31 -8.54
N ALA A 47 -0.39 -20.86 -7.55
CA ALA A 47 0.12 -22.23 -7.64
C ALA A 47 -1.01 -23.26 -7.72
N HIS A 48 -2.05 -23.13 -6.87
CA HIS A 48 -3.23 -24.01 -6.94
C HIS A 48 -4.02 -23.80 -8.25
N LEU A 49 -4.14 -22.54 -8.71
CA LEU A 49 -4.79 -22.21 -9.97
C LEU A 49 -4.08 -22.84 -11.17
N ALA A 50 -2.74 -22.82 -11.19
CA ALA A 50 -1.92 -23.46 -12.21
C ALA A 50 -2.10 -24.99 -12.22
N VAL A 51 -2.06 -25.64 -11.05
CA VAL A 51 -2.27 -27.10 -10.95
C VAL A 51 -3.68 -27.49 -11.42
N TRP A 52 -4.71 -26.77 -10.95
CA TRP A 52 -6.09 -27.02 -11.35
C TRP A 52 -6.29 -26.85 -12.86
N ALA A 53 -5.81 -25.73 -13.42
CA ALA A 53 -5.93 -25.47 -14.85
C ALA A 53 -5.16 -26.49 -15.68
N SER A 54 -3.97 -26.91 -15.24
CA SER A 54 -3.18 -27.94 -15.94
C SER A 54 -3.89 -29.30 -15.95
N ALA A 55 -4.42 -29.73 -14.79
CA ALA A 55 -5.17 -30.98 -14.67
C ALA A 55 -6.43 -30.96 -15.54
N ARG A 56 -7.17 -29.84 -15.54
CA ARG A 56 -8.37 -29.67 -16.37
C ARG A 56 -8.05 -29.59 -17.86
N CYS A 57 -6.97 -28.92 -18.24
CA CYS A 57 -6.50 -28.88 -19.62
C CYS A 57 -6.11 -30.27 -20.12
N ALA A 58 -5.37 -31.04 -19.32
CA ALA A 58 -4.98 -32.41 -19.66
C ALA A 58 -6.21 -33.31 -19.84
N TYR A 59 -7.19 -33.21 -18.95
CA TYR A 59 -8.45 -33.95 -19.07
C TYR A 59 -9.23 -33.58 -20.34
N LEU A 60 -9.39 -32.27 -20.61
CA LEU A 60 -10.13 -31.81 -21.79
C LEU A 60 -9.42 -32.16 -23.11
N ALA A 61 -8.08 -32.10 -23.14
CA ALA A 61 -7.29 -32.51 -24.29
C ALA A 61 -7.38 -34.02 -24.54
N TRP A 62 -7.31 -34.83 -23.48
CA TRP A 62 -7.53 -36.28 -23.57
C TRP A 62 -8.94 -36.58 -24.06
N PHE A 63 -9.95 -35.93 -23.49
CA PHE A 63 -11.35 -36.09 -23.89
C PHE A 63 -11.53 -35.74 -25.37
N TRP A 64 -10.98 -34.62 -25.83
CA TRP A 64 -11.01 -34.22 -27.23
C TRP A 64 -10.35 -35.25 -28.15
N ALA A 65 -9.16 -35.75 -27.79
CA ALA A 65 -8.42 -36.75 -28.57
C ALA A 65 -9.12 -38.12 -28.65
N VAL A 66 -9.79 -38.54 -27.58
CA VAL A 66 -10.61 -39.77 -27.58
C VAL A 66 -11.88 -39.57 -28.41
N SER A 67 -12.45 -38.37 -28.36
CA SER A 67 -13.69 -38.02 -29.06
C SER A 67 -13.52 -37.90 -30.58
N SER A 68 -12.31 -37.57 -31.06
CA SER A 68 -12.00 -37.38 -32.49
C SER A 68 -11.71 -38.68 -33.26
N HIS A 69 -11.49 -39.81 -32.57
CA HIS A 69 -11.25 -41.12 -33.17
C HIS A 69 -12.32 -42.15 -32.74
N PRO A 70 -13.47 -42.20 -33.45
CA PRO A 70 -14.55 -43.11 -33.11
C PRO A 70 -14.20 -44.59 -33.39
N THR A 71 -14.28 -45.44 -32.36
CA THR A 71 -14.29 -46.92 -32.49
C THR A 71 -15.70 -47.47 -32.30
N ALA A 72 -16.01 -48.73 -32.65
CA ALA A 72 -17.36 -49.32 -32.48
C ALA A 72 -17.91 -49.34 -31.03
N ALA A 73 -17.06 -49.05 -30.02
CA ALA A 73 -17.48 -48.80 -28.63
C ALA A 73 -17.94 -47.35 -28.36
N ASN A 74 -17.91 -46.47 -29.37
CA ASN A 74 -18.15 -45.03 -29.26
C ASN A 74 -19.59 -44.60 -29.60
N ASP A 75 -20.46 -45.48 -30.08
CA ASP A 75 -21.88 -45.15 -30.29
C ASP A 75 -22.61 -44.85 -28.96
N VAL A 76 -22.14 -45.41 -27.85
CA VAL A 76 -22.60 -45.05 -26.49
C VAL A 76 -22.13 -43.64 -26.07
N ILE A 77 -21.03 -43.15 -26.65
CA ILE A 77 -20.44 -41.84 -26.34
C ILE A 77 -21.19 -40.72 -27.06
N ALA A 78 -21.85 -41.02 -28.20
CA ALA A 78 -22.61 -40.05 -29.00
C ALA A 78 -23.80 -39.43 -28.25
N ASP A 79 -24.51 -40.20 -27.41
CA ASP A 79 -25.56 -39.68 -26.51
C ASP A 79 -24.96 -38.80 -25.39
N ASP A 80 -23.77 -39.13 -24.93
CA ASP A 80 -23.00 -38.44 -23.87
C ASP A 80 -22.44 -37.07 -24.32
N PHE A 81 -22.27 -36.83 -25.62
CA PHE A 81 -21.85 -35.52 -26.15
C PHE A 81 -22.88 -34.42 -25.86
N SER A 82 -24.18 -34.76 -25.87
CA SER A 82 -25.26 -33.81 -25.50
C SER A 82 -25.29 -33.52 -24.00
N ALA A 83 -24.65 -34.38 -23.18
CA ALA A 83 -24.50 -34.20 -21.74
C ALA A 83 -23.31 -33.31 -21.39
N PHE A 84 -22.30 -33.17 -22.26
CA PHE A 84 -21.18 -32.23 -22.07
C PHE A 84 -21.65 -30.76 -21.99
N ASP A 85 -22.68 -30.41 -22.75
CA ASP A 85 -23.30 -29.10 -22.70
C ASP A 85 -24.11 -28.86 -21.40
N ARG A 86 -24.46 -29.92 -20.65
CA ARG A 86 -25.21 -29.84 -19.37
C ARG A 86 -24.30 -29.66 -18.15
N LEU A 87 -23.27 -28.83 -18.30
CA LEU A 87 -22.17 -28.57 -17.36
C LEU A 87 -21.11 -29.66 -17.30
N ALA A 88 -19.87 -29.24 -17.52
CA ALA A 88 -18.63 -30.03 -17.48
C ALA A 88 -18.34 -30.81 -16.18
N LEU A 89 -19.22 -30.76 -15.17
CA LEU A 89 -19.15 -31.60 -13.96
C LEU A 89 -19.88 -32.92 -14.09
N GLN A 90 -21.09 -32.88 -14.64
CA GLN A 90 -21.94 -34.06 -14.79
C GLN A 90 -21.45 -34.89 -15.95
N ALA A 91 -21.05 -34.26 -17.05
CA ALA A 91 -20.46 -34.93 -18.21
C ALA A 91 -19.22 -35.79 -17.89
N VAL A 92 -18.47 -35.48 -16.83
CA VAL A 92 -17.30 -36.25 -16.38
C VAL A 92 -17.71 -37.57 -15.72
N ALA A 93 -18.85 -37.62 -15.03
CA ALA A 93 -19.32 -38.81 -14.33
C ALA A 93 -20.08 -39.79 -15.22
N TRP A 94 -20.63 -39.31 -16.35
CA TRP A 94 -21.46 -40.13 -17.24
C TRP A 94 -20.67 -40.95 -18.28
N LEU A 95 -19.39 -40.62 -18.53
CA LEU A 95 -18.48 -41.36 -19.41
C LEU A 95 -18.02 -42.70 -18.80
N ARG A 96 -18.99 -43.62 -18.66
CA ARG A 96 -18.89 -44.88 -17.91
C ARG A 96 -17.93 -45.91 -18.52
N ALA A 97 -17.39 -45.69 -19.72
CA ALA A 97 -16.84 -46.77 -20.53
C ALA A 97 -15.29 -46.87 -20.60
N ARG A 98 -14.51 -45.82 -20.29
CA ARG A 98 -13.04 -45.87 -20.53
C ARG A 98 -12.17 -44.94 -19.65
N HIS A 99 -12.42 -44.82 -18.35
CA HIS A 99 -11.44 -44.14 -17.50
C HIS A 99 -10.19 -45.01 -17.30
N ALA A 100 -9.07 -44.63 -17.92
CA ALA A 100 -7.77 -45.07 -17.43
C ALA A 100 -7.58 -44.48 -16.02
N MET A 101 -7.16 -45.30 -15.04
CA MET A 101 -6.87 -44.87 -13.65
C MET A 101 -6.03 -43.58 -13.59
N THR A 102 -5.19 -43.35 -14.60
CA THR A 102 -4.39 -42.14 -14.78
C THR A 102 -5.23 -40.86 -14.86
N MET A 103 -6.34 -40.84 -15.59
CA MET A 103 -7.21 -39.65 -15.70
C MET A 103 -7.98 -39.37 -14.42
N THR A 104 -8.38 -40.41 -13.68
CA THR A 104 -8.99 -40.26 -12.35
C THR A 104 -8.01 -39.59 -11.38
N VAL A 105 -6.74 -40.02 -11.38
CA VAL A 105 -5.69 -39.38 -10.55
C VAL A 105 -5.48 -37.92 -10.92
N VAL A 106 -5.39 -37.60 -12.22
CA VAL A 106 -5.26 -36.21 -12.70
C VAL A 106 -6.43 -35.36 -12.21
N MET A 107 -7.65 -35.89 -12.26
CA MET A 107 -8.85 -35.18 -11.82
C MET A 107 -8.89 -34.98 -10.31
N CYS A 108 -8.48 -35.97 -9.50
CA CYS A 108 -8.36 -35.83 -8.04
C CYS A 108 -7.37 -34.71 -7.66
N ILE A 109 -6.20 -34.69 -8.32
CA ILE A 109 -5.20 -33.62 -8.12
C ILE A 109 -5.79 -32.26 -8.48
N GLY A 110 -6.52 -32.19 -9.60
CA GLY A 110 -7.22 -30.97 -10.02
C GLY A 110 -8.27 -30.52 -9.02
N ASP A 111 -9.10 -31.41 -8.50
CA ASP A 111 -10.18 -31.07 -7.59
C ASP A 111 -9.66 -30.67 -6.19
N ALA A 112 -8.59 -31.31 -5.71
CA ALA A 112 -7.85 -30.84 -4.54
C ALA A 112 -7.26 -29.44 -4.74
N ALA A 113 -6.68 -29.16 -5.91
CA ALA A 113 -6.18 -27.84 -6.24
C ALA A 113 -7.31 -26.79 -6.28
N HIS A 114 -8.48 -27.14 -6.82
CA HIS A 114 -9.66 -26.30 -6.85
C HIS A 114 -10.19 -25.96 -5.44
N CYS A 115 -10.15 -26.94 -4.53
CA CYS A 115 -10.41 -26.72 -3.11
C CYS A 115 -9.45 -25.67 -2.54
N GLY A 116 -8.14 -25.79 -2.84
CA GLY A 116 -7.12 -24.84 -2.40
C GLY A 116 -7.36 -23.42 -2.89
N ILE A 117 -7.74 -23.23 -4.17
CA ILE A 117 -8.14 -21.91 -4.71
C ILE A 117 -9.25 -21.30 -3.84
N SER A 118 -10.30 -22.09 -3.57
CA SER A 118 -11.50 -21.63 -2.87
C SER A 118 -11.22 -21.27 -1.41
N VAL A 119 -10.39 -22.05 -0.72
CA VAL A 119 -9.98 -21.79 0.67
C VAL A 119 -9.04 -20.57 0.74
N CYS A 120 -8.14 -20.40 -0.22
CA CYS A 120 -7.22 -19.24 -0.26
C CYS A 120 -7.93 -17.91 -0.47
N THR A 121 -9.07 -17.89 -1.16
CA THR A 121 -9.83 -16.66 -1.45
C THR A 121 -10.25 -15.92 -0.17
N PHE A 122 -10.63 -16.63 0.90
CA PHE A 122 -11.08 -16.02 2.16
C PHE A 122 -9.99 -15.18 2.86
N PRO A 123 -8.81 -15.73 3.21
CA PRO A 123 -7.75 -14.95 3.81
C PRO A 123 -7.21 -13.86 2.87
N ILE A 124 -7.20 -14.09 1.55
CA ILE A 124 -6.87 -13.06 0.55
C ILE A 124 -7.81 -11.87 0.69
N VAL A 125 -9.13 -12.09 0.63
CA VAL A 125 -10.13 -11.01 0.71
C VAL A 125 -10.07 -10.30 2.07
N TYR A 126 -9.85 -11.05 3.15
CA TYR A 126 -9.72 -10.50 4.50
C TYR A 126 -8.51 -9.58 4.65
N GLU A 127 -7.32 -10.03 4.26
CA GLU A 127 -6.09 -9.25 4.38
C GLU A 127 -6.09 -8.03 3.45
N LEU A 128 -6.68 -8.18 2.26
CA LEU A 128 -6.88 -7.09 1.32
C LEU A 128 -7.83 -6.01 1.89
N TRP A 129 -8.91 -6.42 2.55
CA TRP A 129 -9.76 -5.49 3.30
C TRP A 129 -9.00 -4.80 4.44
N LEU A 130 -8.20 -5.55 5.19
CA LEU A 130 -7.42 -5.01 6.32
C LEU A 130 -6.43 -3.94 5.86
N LEU A 131 -5.72 -4.17 4.75
CA LEU A 131 -4.80 -3.19 4.15
C LEU A 131 -5.49 -1.87 3.81
N THR A 132 -6.71 -1.92 3.27
CA THR A 132 -7.43 -0.69 2.89
C THR A 132 -7.91 0.12 4.09
N ARG A 133 -8.09 -0.53 5.24
CA ARG A 133 -8.64 0.11 6.45
C ARG A 133 -7.53 0.66 7.35
N ASN A 134 -6.48 -0.12 7.54
CA ASN A 134 -5.40 0.19 8.44
C ASN A 134 -4.12 0.20 7.60
N SER A 135 -3.56 1.38 7.33
CA SER A 135 -2.20 1.53 6.77
C SER A 135 -1.18 1.13 7.84
N MET A 136 -1.18 -0.14 8.23
CA MET A 136 -0.31 -0.65 9.28
C MET A 136 0.77 -1.53 8.66
N ASP A 137 2.01 -1.05 8.79
CA ASP A 137 3.19 -1.90 8.69
C ASP A 137 3.23 -2.80 9.93
N THR A 138 2.55 -3.95 9.86
CA THR A 138 2.69 -4.97 10.89
C THR A 138 4.11 -5.52 10.78
N GLY A 139 4.94 -5.27 11.81
CA GLY A 139 6.36 -5.63 11.80
C GLY A 139 6.62 -7.08 11.35
N SER A 140 7.82 -7.32 10.79
CA SER A 140 8.19 -8.55 10.07
C SER A 140 7.95 -9.86 10.84
N THR A 141 8.02 -9.84 12.17
CA THR A 141 7.75 -11.01 13.02
C THR A 141 6.26 -11.38 13.02
N GLN A 142 5.36 -10.40 13.06
CA GLN A 142 3.91 -10.66 13.04
C GLN A 142 3.46 -11.20 11.68
N GLU A 143 4.04 -10.70 10.58
CA GLU A 143 3.77 -11.20 9.23
C GLU A 143 4.14 -12.67 9.07
N ARG A 144 5.28 -13.12 9.61
CA ARG A 144 5.67 -14.54 9.58
C ARG A 144 4.71 -15.43 10.36
N ILE A 145 4.27 -14.97 11.53
CA ILE A 145 3.30 -15.72 12.35
C ILE A 145 1.96 -15.85 11.61
N LYS A 146 1.49 -14.77 10.97
CA LYS A 146 0.28 -14.81 10.12
C LYS A 146 0.43 -15.82 8.99
N VAL A 147 1.53 -15.76 8.23
CA VAL A 147 1.82 -16.71 7.14
C VAL A 147 1.79 -18.15 7.64
N HIS A 148 2.41 -18.44 8.78
CA HIS A 148 2.41 -19.80 9.33
C HIS A 148 1.01 -20.29 9.70
N ARG A 149 0.19 -19.43 10.33
CA ARG A 149 -1.21 -19.75 10.65
C ARG A 149 -2.05 -20.02 9.39
N TYR A 150 -1.92 -19.17 8.37
CA TYR A 150 -2.60 -19.38 7.10
C TYR A 150 -2.12 -20.65 6.40
N ALA A 151 -0.82 -20.94 6.42
CA ALA A 151 -0.27 -22.16 5.84
C ALA A 151 -0.87 -23.41 6.49
N ILE A 152 -0.92 -23.49 7.82
CA ILE A 152 -1.50 -24.63 8.52
C ILE A 152 -3.00 -24.77 8.18
N ALA A 153 -3.76 -23.68 8.24
CA ALA A 153 -5.20 -23.71 8.01
C ALA A 153 -5.57 -24.09 6.57
N ILE A 154 -4.87 -23.55 5.57
CA ILE A 154 -5.14 -23.83 4.15
C ILE A 154 -4.77 -25.28 3.83
N HIS A 155 -3.54 -25.70 4.17
CA HIS A 155 -3.07 -27.03 3.79
C HIS A 155 -3.80 -28.15 4.55
N SER A 156 -4.26 -27.93 5.79
CA SER A 156 -5.03 -28.93 6.51
C SER A 156 -6.39 -29.20 5.85
N ILE A 157 -7.10 -28.16 5.40
CA ILE A 157 -8.39 -28.30 4.71
C ILE A 157 -8.19 -28.98 3.34
N VAL A 158 -7.20 -28.53 2.56
CA VAL A 158 -6.90 -29.10 1.23
C VAL A 158 -6.47 -30.56 1.35
N LEU A 159 -5.62 -30.90 2.33
CA LEU A 159 -5.20 -32.28 2.57
C LEU A 159 -6.38 -33.16 2.97
N THR A 160 -7.27 -32.68 3.85
CA THR A 160 -8.46 -33.43 4.27
C THR A 160 -9.36 -33.72 3.07
N PHE A 161 -9.60 -32.73 2.21
CA PHE A 161 -10.38 -32.90 0.99
C PHE A 161 -9.70 -33.90 0.02
N ALA A 162 -8.40 -33.76 -0.20
CA ALA A 162 -7.63 -34.64 -1.08
C ALA A 162 -7.64 -36.11 -0.61
N VAL A 163 -7.56 -36.34 0.70
CA VAL A 163 -7.66 -37.69 1.29
C VAL A 163 -9.05 -38.29 1.06
N VAL A 164 -10.11 -37.52 1.30
CA VAL A 164 -11.50 -37.97 1.05
C VAL A 164 -11.69 -38.34 -0.41
N ASP A 165 -11.22 -37.49 -1.33
CA ASP A 165 -11.36 -37.69 -2.77
C ASP A 165 -10.54 -38.91 -3.25
N ALA A 166 -9.32 -39.08 -2.74
CA ALA A 166 -8.49 -40.24 -3.02
C ALA A 166 -9.10 -41.55 -2.50
N VAL A 167 -9.72 -41.55 -1.31
CA VAL A 167 -10.41 -42.73 -0.77
C VAL A 167 -11.57 -43.14 -1.67
N PHE A 168 -12.37 -42.18 -2.16
CA PHE A 168 -13.45 -42.48 -3.09
C PHE A 168 -12.93 -43.00 -4.43
N ALA A 169 -11.87 -42.40 -4.99
CA ALA A 169 -11.24 -42.87 -6.22
C ALA A 169 -10.70 -44.30 -6.13
N ILE A 170 -10.10 -44.67 -4.98
CA ILE A 170 -9.59 -46.03 -4.74
C ILE A 170 -10.74 -47.04 -4.61
N GLN A 171 -11.81 -46.68 -3.91
CA GLN A 171 -12.97 -47.56 -3.72
C GLN A 171 -13.73 -47.83 -5.02
N ASP A 172 -13.90 -46.79 -5.85
CA ASP A 172 -14.70 -46.88 -7.07
C ASP A 172 -13.89 -47.27 -8.31
N LEU A 173 -12.55 -47.28 -8.21
CA LEU A 173 -11.59 -47.51 -9.31
C LEU A 173 -11.85 -46.64 -10.57
N THR A 174 -12.70 -45.62 -10.42
CA THR A 174 -13.25 -44.78 -11.47
C THR A 174 -13.69 -43.46 -10.84
N TYR A 175 -13.88 -42.42 -11.65
CA TYR A 175 -14.41 -41.16 -11.16
C TYR A 175 -15.92 -41.29 -10.92
N SER A 176 -16.35 -41.25 -9.66
CA SER A 176 -17.71 -41.64 -9.26
C SER A 176 -18.61 -40.46 -8.87
N GLU A 177 -19.92 -40.73 -8.81
CA GLU A 177 -20.94 -39.80 -8.29
C GLU A 177 -20.66 -39.35 -6.83
N ARG A 178 -19.90 -40.12 -6.05
CA ARG A 178 -19.47 -39.72 -4.70
C ARG A 178 -18.47 -38.57 -4.76
N MET A 179 -17.53 -38.61 -5.70
CA MET A 179 -16.54 -37.55 -5.92
C MET A 179 -17.21 -36.28 -6.47
N VAL A 180 -18.15 -36.41 -7.40
CA VAL A 180 -18.96 -35.26 -7.88
C VAL A 180 -19.71 -34.58 -6.73
N ARG A 181 -20.33 -35.36 -5.84
CA ARG A 181 -20.99 -34.82 -4.64
C ARG A 181 -20.01 -34.18 -3.68
N ALA A 182 -18.83 -34.76 -3.47
CA ALA A 182 -17.78 -34.15 -2.64
C ALA A 182 -17.37 -32.78 -3.21
N LYS A 183 -17.32 -32.64 -4.54
CA LYS A 183 -16.99 -31.38 -5.20
C LYS A 183 -18.02 -30.26 -5.01
N LEU A 184 -19.27 -30.59 -4.64
CA LEU A 184 -20.29 -29.60 -4.26
C LEU A 184 -19.80 -28.72 -3.08
N PHE A 185 -19.03 -29.30 -2.14
CA PHE A 185 -18.42 -28.56 -1.05
C PHE A 185 -17.56 -27.39 -1.56
N VAL A 186 -16.77 -27.63 -2.61
CA VAL A 186 -15.89 -26.59 -3.19
C VAL A 186 -16.72 -25.47 -3.80
N TYR A 187 -17.83 -25.78 -4.47
CA TYR A 187 -18.73 -24.76 -5.03
C TYR A 187 -19.48 -23.97 -3.97
N MET A 188 -19.90 -24.61 -2.88
CA MET A 188 -20.48 -23.91 -1.74
C MET A 188 -19.49 -22.91 -1.13
N MET A 189 -18.21 -23.30 -1.00
CA MET A 189 -17.14 -22.41 -0.55
C MET A 189 -16.94 -21.24 -1.52
N GLN A 190 -16.97 -21.49 -2.84
CA GLN A 190 -16.86 -20.43 -3.85
C GLN A 190 -18.05 -19.47 -3.80
N ALA A 191 -19.28 -19.97 -3.68
CA ALA A 191 -20.47 -19.14 -3.55
C ALA A 191 -20.38 -18.25 -2.31
N ALA A 192 -19.98 -18.81 -1.16
CA ALA A 192 -19.73 -18.04 0.05
C ALA A 192 -18.65 -16.97 -0.15
N SER A 193 -17.56 -17.29 -0.87
CA SER A 193 -16.51 -16.32 -1.17
C SER A 193 -17.01 -15.13 -2.01
N VAL A 194 -17.92 -15.36 -2.97
CA VAL A 194 -18.52 -14.29 -3.78
C VAL A 194 -19.38 -13.37 -2.91
N VAL A 195 -20.14 -13.92 -1.96
CA VAL A 195 -20.92 -13.14 -0.99
C VAL A 195 -20.01 -12.28 -0.11
N VAL A 196 -18.91 -12.84 0.40
CA VAL A 196 -17.92 -12.09 1.19
C VAL A 196 -17.28 -10.97 0.36
N ILE A 197 -16.91 -11.26 -0.90
CA ILE A 197 -16.34 -10.26 -1.82
C ILE A 197 -17.34 -9.12 -2.06
N ALA A 198 -18.62 -9.44 -2.32
CA ALA A 198 -19.66 -8.44 -2.52
C ALA A 198 -19.85 -7.58 -1.27
N ALA A 199 -19.87 -8.19 -0.08
CA ALA A 199 -19.99 -7.47 1.19
C ALA A 199 -18.78 -6.53 1.44
N VAL A 200 -17.56 -6.99 1.14
CA VAL A 200 -16.35 -6.16 1.24
C VAL A 200 -16.40 -5.02 0.23
N LEU A 201 -16.75 -5.27 -1.04
CA LEU A 201 -16.87 -4.23 -2.07
C LEU A 201 -17.93 -3.18 -1.71
N LEU A 202 -19.07 -3.59 -1.15
CA LEU A 202 -20.11 -2.68 -0.66
C LEU A 202 -19.59 -1.84 0.51
N ARG A 203 -18.92 -2.46 1.49
CA ARG A 203 -18.31 -1.72 2.61
C ARG A 203 -17.23 -0.75 2.15
N LEU A 204 -16.39 -1.15 1.20
CA LEU A 204 -15.37 -0.30 0.60
C LEU A 204 -15.99 0.90 -0.12
N LYS A 205 -17.12 0.72 -0.82
CA LYS A 205 -17.86 1.83 -1.44
C LYS A 205 -18.44 2.79 -0.40
N CYS A 206 -18.86 2.30 0.76
CA CYS A 206 -19.48 3.11 1.81
C CYS A 206 -18.48 3.75 2.79
N MET A 207 -17.30 3.16 3.01
CA MET A 207 -16.35 3.56 4.06
C MET A 207 -14.89 3.71 3.60
N GLY A 208 -14.59 3.51 2.31
CA GLY A 208 -13.22 3.55 1.80
C GLY A 208 -12.64 4.98 1.75
N ARG A 209 -11.35 5.11 2.10
CA ARG A 209 -10.55 6.30 1.76
C ARG A 209 -10.36 6.30 0.24
N ASN A 210 -11.18 7.09 -0.46
CA ASN A 210 -11.21 7.09 -1.92
C ASN A 210 -9.97 7.71 -2.57
N PHE A 211 -9.10 8.39 -1.81
CA PHE A 211 -7.99 9.17 -2.34
C PHE A 211 -6.71 9.00 -1.51
N GLU A 212 -5.57 8.87 -2.19
CA GLU A 212 -4.23 8.86 -1.63
C GLU A 212 -3.36 9.83 -2.42
N THR A 213 -2.47 10.57 -1.75
CA THR A 213 -1.56 11.51 -2.42
C THR A 213 -0.33 10.79 -2.93
N VAL A 214 -0.44 10.29 -4.16
CA VAL A 214 0.69 9.77 -4.92
C VAL A 214 1.36 10.97 -5.61
N HIS A 215 2.57 11.32 -5.17
CA HIS A 215 3.37 12.42 -5.72
C HIS A 215 2.68 13.80 -5.74
N GLY A 216 1.89 14.11 -4.70
CA GLY A 216 1.30 15.45 -4.52
C GLY A 216 0.00 15.72 -5.30
N VAL A 217 -0.52 14.73 -6.04
CA VAL A 217 -1.83 14.81 -6.70
C VAL A 217 -2.81 13.86 -6.01
N PHE A 218 -4.05 14.32 -5.81
CA PHE A 218 -5.14 13.49 -5.33
C PHE A 218 -5.54 12.49 -6.42
N VAL A 219 -5.10 11.25 -6.28
CA VAL A 219 -5.49 10.15 -7.17
C VAL A 219 -6.20 9.09 -6.33
N GLU A 220 -7.18 8.39 -6.91
CA GLU A 220 -7.70 7.18 -6.25
C GLU A 220 -6.53 6.24 -5.96
N SER A 221 -6.42 5.73 -4.74
CA SER A 221 -5.23 4.95 -4.37
C SER A 221 -5.04 3.80 -5.37
N PRO A 222 -3.89 3.75 -6.08
CA PRO A 222 -3.70 2.79 -7.17
C PRO A 222 -3.78 1.35 -6.66
N LEU A 223 -3.49 1.13 -5.37
CA LEU A 223 -3.69 -0.13 -4.67
C LEU A 223 -5.18 -0.50 -4.55
N TYR A 224 -6.05 0.44 -4.17
CA TYR A 224 -7.49 0.23 -4.07
C TYR A 224 -8.13 -0.08 -5.43
N CYS A 225 -7.75 0.66 -6.48
CA CYS A 225 -8.29 0.43 -7.83
C CYS A 225 -7.86 -0.94 -8.37
N ARG A 226 -6.60 -1.33 -8.16
CA ARG A 226 -6.10 -2.67 -8.53
C ARG A 226 -6.86 -3.75 -7.77
N LEU A 227 -7.02 -3.58 -6.47
CA LEU A 227 -7.70 -4.54 -5.60
C LEU A 227 -9.16 -4.75 -6.01
N LYS A 228 -9.90 -3.65 -6.19
CA LYS A 228 -11.29 -3.65 -6.63
C LYS A 228 -11.46 -4.40 -7.96
N ARG A 229 -10.55 -4.20 -8.92
CA ARG A 229 -10.59 -4.91 -10.21
C ARG A 229 -10.35 -6.41 -10.06
N ILE A 230 -9.38 -6.84 -9.25
CA ILE A 230 -9.11 -8.27 -8.99
C ILE A 230 -10.37 -8.93 -8.40
N MET A 231 -10.96 -8.32 -7.38
CA MET A 231 -12.15 -8.84 -6.70
C MET A 231 -13.37 -8.89 -7.63
N LEU A 232 -13.58 -7.85 -8.45
CA LEU A 232 -14.68 -7.81 -9.42
C LEU A 232 -14.55 -8.88 -10.50
N VAL A 233 -13.35 -9.07 -11.06
CA VAL A 233 -13.15 -10.06 -12.13
C VAL A 233 -13.26 -11.48 -11.59
N TYR A 234 -12.69 -11.77 -10.42
CA TYR A 234 -12.87 -13.06 -9.77
C TYR A 234 -14.37 -13.34 -9.50
N ALA A 235 -15.09 -12.37 -8.90
CA ALA A 235 -16.51 -12.52 -8.62
C ALA A 235 -17.34 -12.68 -9.89
N PHE A 236 -17.05 -11.94 -10.96
CA PHE A 236 -17.74 -12.06 -12.24
C PHE A 236 -17.58 -13.45 -12.84
N CYS A 237 -16.34 -13.95 -12.96
CA CYS A 237 -16.05 -15.25 -13.59
C CYS A 237 -16.69 -16.43 -12.85
N ILE A 238 -16.74 -16.36 -11.52
CA ILE A 238 -17.30 -17.43 -10.68
C ILE A 238 -18.81 -17.32 -10.54
N CYS A 239 -19.34 -16.13 -10.28
CA CYS A 239 -20.78 -15.93 -10.07
C CYS A 239 -21.59 -16.37 -11.30
N GLN A 240 -21.15 -15.96 -12.50
CA GLN A 240 -21.81 -16.36 -13.75
C GLN A 240 -21.80 -17.88 -13.95
N TYR A 241 -20.71 -18.56 -13.58
CA TYR A 241 -20.59 -20.01 -13.69
C TYR A 241 -21.50 -20.72 -12.69
N GLN A 242 -21.55 -20.25 -11.44
CA GLN A 242 -22.42 -20.80 -10.40
C GLN A 242 -23.90 -20.63 -10.74
N ILE A 243 -24.30 -19.47 -11.26
CA ILE A 243 -25.69 -19.21 -11.68
C ILE A 243 -26.05 -20.13 -12.84
N THR A 244 -25.18 -20.24 -13.85
CA THR A 244 -25.41 -21.12 -15.00
C THR A 244 -25.48 -22.58 -14.56
N ALA A 245 -24.62 -23.00 -13.62
CA ALA A 245 -24.65 -24.33 -13.04
C ALA A 245 -25.95 -24.64 -12.29
N LEU A 246 -26.39 -23.71 -11.43
CA LEU A 246 -27.63 -23.85 -10.68
C LEU A 246 -28.85 -23.90 -11.62
N VAL A 247 -28.93 -22.98 -12.58
CA VAL A 247 -30.03 -22.93 -13.55
C VAL A 247 -30.10 -24.21 -14.38
N SER A 248 -28.96 -24.72 -14.86
CA SER A 248 -28.92 -25.97 -15.63
C SER A 248 -29.30 -27.19 -14.79
N THR A 249 -29.09 -27.19 -13.47
CA THR A 249 -29.59 -28.27 -12.58
C THR A 249 -31.08 -28.16 -12.25
N LEU A 250 -31.64 -26.95 -12.15
CA LEU A 250 -33.04 -26.71 -11.79
C LEU A 250 -33.98 -26.81 -12.99
N VAL A 251 -33.52 -26.42 -14.17
CA VAL A 251 -34.30 -26.42 -15.41
C VAL A 251 -34.13 -27.78 -16.09
N HIS A 252 -34.99 -28.74 -15.72
CA HIS A 252 -35.01 -30.08 -16.32
C HIS A 252 -35.71 -30.08 -17.69
N HIS A 253 -35.17 -29.35 -18.68
CA HIS A 253 -35.85 -29.19 -19.97
C HIS A 253 -35.14 -29.84 -21.16
N ASN A 254 -35.96 -30.65 -21.86
CA ASN A 254 -35.77 -31.15 -23.22
C ASN A 254 -35.16 -30.08 -24.14
N ASN A 255 -34.00 -30.40 -24.73
CA ASN A 255 -33.45 -29.89 -25.98
C ASN A 255 -33.76 -28.42 -26.32
N ALA A 256 -33.27 -27.49 -25.50
CA ALA A 256 -33.24 -26.09 -25.86
C ALA A 256 -31.81 -25.67 -26.23
N ASP A 257 -31.50 -25.58 -27.53
CA ASP A 257 -30.15 -25.29 -28.06
C ASP A 257 -29.52 -24.03 -27.47
N TRP A 258 -30.34 -23.05 -27.07
CA TRP A 258 -29.87 -21.83 -26.41
C TRP A 258 -29.24 -22.11 -25.05
N ALA A 259 -29.79 -23.02 -24.24
CA ALA A 259 -29.28 -23.33 -22.90
C ALA A 259 -27.91 -24.00 -22.96
N ASN A 260 -27.68 -24.83 -23.99
CA ASN A 260 -26.40 -25.47 -24.27
C ASN A 260 -25.35 -24.43 -24.70
N MET A 261 -25.72 -23.47 -25.57
CA MET A 261 -24.82 -22.39 -25.99
C MET A 261 -24.39 -21.50 -24.82
N TRP A 262 -25.33 -21.11 -23.93
CA TRP A 262 -25.01 -20.33 -22.73
C TRP A 262 -24.10 -21.08 -21.76
N SER A 263 -24.36 -22.38 -21.55
CA SER A 263 -23.52 -23.23 -20.70
C SER A 263 -22.10 -23.36 -21.26
N GLY A 264 -21.96 -23.48 -22.58
CA GLY A 264 -20.67 -23.45 -23.27
C GLY A 264 -19.91 -22.14 -23.10
N ILE A 265 -20.57 -20.99 -23.29
CA ILE A 265 -19.95 -19.66 -23.09
C ILE A 265 -19.52 -19.48 -21.63
N SER A 266 -20.38 -19.88 -20.68
CA SER A 266 -20.10 -19.80 -19.25
C SER A 266 -18.86 -20.61 -18.86
N LEU A 267 -18.72 -21.82 -19.41
CA LEU A 267 -17.56 -22.69 -19.22
C LEU A 267 -16.28 -22.11 -19.81
N VAL A 268 -16.33 -21.54 -21.01
CA VAL A 268 -15.17 -20.88 -21.65
C VAL A 268 -14.70 -19.70 -20.81
N LEU A 269 -15.63 -18.86 -20.34
CA LEU A 269 -15.33 -17.71 -19.50
C LEU A 269 -14.73 -18.14 -18.15
N PHE A 270 -15.28 -19.19 -17.53
CA PHE A 270 -14.70 -19.77 -16.32
C PHE A 270 -13.30 -20.35 -16.55
N SER A 271 -13.07 -20.98 -17.71
CA SER A 271 -11.75 -21.51 -18.11
C SER A 271 -10.71 -20.41 -18.33
N ALA A 272 -11.13 -19.19 -18.68
CA ALA A 272 -10.25 -18.04 -18.85
C ALA A 272 -9.92 -17.29 -17.53
N THR A 273 -10.44 -17.73 -16.38
CA THR A 273 -10.25 -17.06 -15.08
C THR A 273 -8.77 -16.86 -14.72
N GLY A 274 -7.92 -17.88 -14.94
CA GLY A 274 -6.50 -17.79 -14.63
C GLY A 274 -5.76 -16.77 -15.47
N LEU A 275 -6.06 -16.71 -16.77
CA LEU A 275 -5.52 -15.70 -17.68
C LEU A 275 -5.95 -14.29 -17.27
N MET A 276 -7.24 -14.08 -17.02
CA MET A 276 -7.77 -12.76 -16.65
C MET A 276 -7.17 -12.24 -15.34
N LEU A 277 -7.07 -13.10 -14.31
CA LEU A 277 -6.47 -12.70 -13.03
C LEU A 277 -4.97 -12.44 -13.15
N SER A 278 -4.25 -13.24 -13.94
CA SER A 278 -2.82 -13.05 -14.21
C SER A 278 -2.57 -11.73 -14.94
N ILE A 279 -3.40 -11.39 -15.92
CA ILE A 279 -3.34 -10.08 -16.61
C ILE A 279 -3.57 -8.96 -15.60
N ILE A 280 -4.61 -9.01 -14.78
CA ILE A 280 -4.94 -7.90 -13.87
C ILE A 280 -3.87 -7.67 -12.80
N ILE A 281 -3.25 -8.75 -12.32
CA ILE A 281 -2.14 -8.69 -11.36
C ILE A 281 -0.84 -8.27 -12.05
N GLY A 282 -0.65 -8.69 -13.30
CA GLY A 282 0.46 -8.31 -14.17
C GLY A 282 0.36 -6.90 -14.76
N CYS A 283 -0.82 -6.29 -14.84
CA CYS A 283 -1.11 -5.01 -15.51
C CYS A 283 -0.55 -3.75 -14.80
N SER A 284 0.51 -3.87 -14.01
CA SER A 284 1.45 -2.76 -13.86
C SER A 284 2.31 -2.74 -15.13
N GLN A 285 2.41 -1.63 -15.86
CA GLN A 285 3.22 -1.53 -17.10
C GLN A 285 4.64 -2.10 -16.91
N VAL A 286 5.21 -1.90 -15.71
CA VAL A 286 6.49 -2.48 -15.27
C VAL A 286 6.49 -4.02 -15.19
N CYS A 287 5.42 -4.66 -14.71
CA CYS A 287 5.36 -6.12 -14.55
C CYS A 287 5.16 -6.85 -15.88
N VAL A 288 4.35 -6.31 -16.79
CA VAL A 288 4.20 -6.87 -18.15
C VAL A 288 5.56 -6.83 -18.87
N LEU A 289 6.24 -5.68 -18.84
CA LEU A 289 7.53 -5.51 -19.51
C LEU A 289 8.64 -6.37 -18.88
N GLN A 290 8.64 -6.56 -17.56
CA GLN A 290 9.58 -7.47 -16.88
C GLN A 290 9.28 -8.96 -17.13
N THR A 291 8.02 -9.33 -17.38
CA THR A 291 7.66 -10.72 -17.71
C THR A 291 8.09 -11.10 -19.13
N PHE A 292 8.21 -10.10 -20.01
CA PHE A 292 8.71 -10.24 -21.38
C PHE A 292 10.18 -9.76 -21.54
N SER A 293 10.91 -9.50 -20.46
CA SER A 293 12.29 -8.99 -20.54
C SER A 293 13.27 -9.96 -21.20
N CYS A 294 12.98 -11.27 -21.17
CA CYS A 294 13.76 -12.26 -21.91
C CYS A 294 13.55 -12.20 -23.44
N VAL A 295 12.53 -11.46 -23.91
CA VAL A 295 12.19 -11.29 -25.33
C VAL A 295 12.48 -9.87 -25.81
N ILE A 296 12.56 -8.91 -24.89
CA ILE A 296 12.85 -7.50 -25.18
C ILE A 296 14.38 -7.29 -25.19
N PRO A 297 14.98 -6.75 -26.26
CA PRO A 297 16.39 -6.41 -26.30
C PRO A 297 16.81 -5.46 -25.16
N SER A 298 17.96 -5.72 -24.54
CA SER A 298 18.51 -4.97 -23.38
C SER A 298 18.58 -3.45 -23.59
N ASP A 299 18.75 -3.03 -24.84
CA ASP A 299 18.89 -1.62 -25.23
C ASP A 299 17.56 -0.86 -25.11
N ILE A 300 16.44 -1.58 -25.31
CA ILE A 300 15.08 -1.09 -25.12
C ILE A 300 14.70 -1.19 -23.63
N GLU A 301 15.21 -2.14 -22.87
CA GLU A 301 14.97 -2.18 -21.42
C GLU A 301 15.60 -0.96 -20.71
N ALA A 302 16.84 -0.61 -21.06
CA ALA A 302 17.58 0.51 -20.46
C ALA A 302 17.00 1.90 -20.80
N ALA A 303 16.44 2.08 -22.00
CA ALA A 303 15.87 3.35 -22.43
C ALA A 303 14.52 3.68 -21.78
N TRP A 304 13.75 2.67 -21.34
CA TRP A 304 12.36 2.83 -20.89
C TRP A 304 12.17 2.73 -19.36
N LEU A 305 13.09 2.08 -18.64
CA LEU A 305 13.09 2.07 -17.16
C LEU A 305 13.03 3.47 -16.51
N PRO A 306 13.72 4.50 -17.03
CA PRO A 306 13.59 5.87 -16.51
C PRO A 306 12.21 6.49 -16.81
N GLN A 307 11.62 6.19 -17.96
CA GLN A 307 10.35 6.78 -18.42
C GLN A 307 9.12 6.21 -17.69
N LEU A 308 9.19 4.95 -17.23
CA LEU A 308 8.13 4.30 -16.44
C LEU A 308 8.09 4.76 -14.97
N ALA A 309 9.20 5.29 -14.45
CA ALA A 309 9.26 5.88 -13.10
C ALA A 309 8.63 7.29 -13.05
N THR A 310 8.43 7.93 -14.20
CA THR A 310 7.95 9.31 -14.31
C THR A 310 6.72 9.37 -15.19
N GLN A 311 5.53 9.16 -14.63
CA GLN A 311 4.36 9.82 -15.22
C GLN A 311 4.52 11.33 -15.06
N PRO A 312 4.06 12.18 -16.01
CA PRO A 312 4.20 13.62 -15.93
C PRO A 312 3.16 14.16 -14.94
N VAL A 313 3.40 13.92 -13.66
CA VAL A 313 2.84 14.68 -12.55
C VAL A 313 3.62 15.99 -12.52
N GLN A 314 2.97 17.12 -12.22
CA GLN A 314 3.68 18.36 -11.92
C GLN A 314 4.67 18.07 -10.78
N HIS A 315 5.91 17.79 -11.14
CA HIS A 315 6.98 17.44 -10.23
C HIS A 315 7.32 18.72 -9.46
N ILE A 316 6.72 18.90 -8.28
CA ILE A 316 7.33 19.80 -7.30
C ILE A 316 8.61 19.10 -6.88
N ASN A 317 9.72 19.55 -7.48
CA ASN A 317 11.04 19.01 -7.19
C ASN A 317 11.32 19.16 -5.70
N ALA A 318 11.70 18.05 -5.06
CA ALA A 318 12.06 18.04 -3.65
C ALA A 318 13.26 18.99 -3.44
N PRO A 319 13.19 19.96 -2.52
CA PRO A 319 14.27 20.93 -2.32
C PRO A 319 15.50 20.25 -1.69
N THR A 320 16.59 20.15 -2.45
CA THR A 320 17.85 19.56 -1.97
C THR A 320 18.83 20.60 -1.42
N GLU A 321 18.77 21.83 -1.94
CA GLU A 321 19.65 22.92 -1.52
C GLU A 321 19.00 23.75 -0.41
N ARG A 322 19.50 23.61 0.82
CA ARG A 322 19.04 24.36 2.02
C ARG A 322 17.50 24.35 2.18
N PRO A 323 16.84 23.18 2.19
CA PRO A 323 15.41 23.10 2.43
C PRO A 323 15.01 23.72 3.77
N VAL A 324 13.81 24.29 3.80
CA VAL A 324 13.15 24.74 5.03
C VAL A 324 12.10 23.71 5.39
N PHE A 325 12.23 23.14 6.58
CA PHE A 325 11.32 22.12 7.07
C PHE A 325 10.17 22.75 7.83
N VAL A 326 8.98 22.18 7.63
CA VAL A 326 7.79 22.45 8.44
C VAL A 326 7.27 21.12 8.96
N CYS A 327 7.15 21.03 10.27
CA CYS A 327 6.46 19.93 10.94
C CYS A 327 5.15 20.46 11.52
N THR A 328 4.08 19.69 11.38
CA THR A 328 2.78 20.03 11.97
C THR A 328 2.21 18.84 12.70
N ASP A 329 1.36 19.10 13.69
CA ASP A 329 0.66 18.04 14.42
C ASP A 329 -0.64 18.54 15.05
N ILE A 330 -1.60 17.65 15.32
CA ILE A 330 -2.90 18.03 15.91
C ILE A 330 -2.83 17.94 17.43
N GLU A 331 -3.14 19.04 18.11
CA GLU A 331 -3.14 19.09 19.56
C GLU A 331 -4.20 18.15 20.16
N SER A 332 -3.80 17.29 21.09
CA SER A 332 -4.67 16.33 21.80
C SER A 332 -5.40 15.32 20.89
N SER A 333 -4.81 14.95 19.75
CA SER A 333 -5.43 14.01 18.80
C SER A 333 -5.71 12.63 19.38
N SER A 334 -4.80 12.09 20.20
CA SER A 334 -4.99 10.79 20.87
C SER A 334 -6.26 10.76 21.74
N ALA A 335 -6.56 11.86 22.44
CA ALA A 335 -7.78 11.98 23.24
C ALA A 335 -9.04 12.02 22.35
N LEU A 336 -8.97 12.73 21.20
CA LEU A 336 -10.06 12.79 20.23
C LEU A 336 -10.36 11.42 19.60
N TRP A 337 -9.32 10.66 19.25
CA TRP A 337 -9.44 9.29 18.75
C TRP A 337 -10.08 8.34 19.77
N GLY A 338 -9.81 8.54 21.06
CA GLY A 338 -10.42 7.76 22.15
C GLY A 338 -11.92 8.04 22.37
N ILE A 339 -12.40 9.23 22.01
CA ILE A 339 -13.81 9.62 22.20
C ILE A 339 -14.68 9.10 21.05
N SER A 340 -14.29 9.36 19.80
CA SER A 340 -15.07 8.95 18.63
C SER A 340 -14.19 8.85 17.39
N SER A 341 -13.96 7.62 16.95
CA SER A 341 -13.15 7.32 15.76
C SER A 341 -13.80 7.80 14.46
N THR A 342 -15.13 7.75 14.36
CA THR A 342 -15.86 8.19 13.16
C THR A 342 -15.83 9.70 13.00
N LEU A 343 -16.03 10.44 14.09
CA LEU A 343 -15.96 11.89 14.12
C LEU A 343 -14.54 12.40 13.84
N MET A 344 -13.54 11.75 14.45
CA MET A 344 -12.14 12.10 14.22
C MET A 344 -11.72 11.81 12.78
N GLN A 345 -12.21 10.73 12.17
CA GLN A 345 -11.96 10.44 10.76
C GLN A 345 -12.47 11.57 9.85
N GLN A 346 -13.72 12.01 10.02
CA GLN A 346 -14.28 13.13 9.26
C GLN A 346 -13.52 14.44 9.48
N ALA A 347 -13.12 14.72 10.73
CA ALA A 347 -12.35 15.91 11.04
C ALA A 347 -10.93 15.85 10.42
N THR A 348 -10.29 14.69 10.44
CA THR A 348 -8.97 14.47 9.84
C THR A 348 -9.03 14.61 8.32
N GLU A 349 -10.11 14.17 7.66
CA GLU A 349 -10.30 14.38 6.22
C GLU A 349 -10.33 15.87 5.86
N ILE A 350 -11.04 16.69 6.65
CA ILE A 350 -11.06 18.15 6.46
C ILE A 350 -9.67 18.75 6.70
N HIS A 351 -9.02 18.38 7.79
CA HIS A 351 -7.65 18.79 8.09
C HIS A 351 -6.69 18.51 6.92
N ASP A 352 -6.62 17.24 6.50
CA ASP A 352 -5.76 16.78 5.43
C ASP A 352 -6.02 17.49 4.11
N SER A 353 -7.29 17.74 3.80
CA SER A 353 -7.66 18.48 2.59
C SER A 353 -7.14 19.93 2.61
N VAL A 354 -7.24 20.61 3.76
CA VAL A 354 -6.73 21.98 3.94
C VAL A 354 -5.22 22.00 3.87
N MET A 355 -4.53 21.10 4.58
CA MET A 355 -3.07 20.99 4.58
C MET A 355 -2.52 20.82 3.17
N ARG A 356 -3.13 19.93 2.38
CA ARG A 356 -2.63 19.60 1.03
C ARG A 356 -3.06 20.60 -0.03
N ALA A 357 -4.24 21.22 0.08
CA ALA A 357 -4.71 22.23 -0.87
C ALA A 357 -3.80 23.46 -0.92
N SER A 358 -3.26 23.90 0.22
CA SER A 358 -2.33 25.02 0.27
C SER A 358 -0.90 24.66 -0.17
N LEU A 359 -0.54 23.37 -0.23
CA LEU A 359 0.84 22.94 -0.47
C LEU A 359 1.36 23.37 -1.86
N ALA A 360 0.53 23.21 -2.89
CA ALA A 360 0.88 23.53 -4.28
C ALA A 360 1.14 25.03 -4.49
N ASN A 361 0.40 25.90 -3.80
CA ASN A 361 0.54 27.36 -3.90
C ASN A 361 1.91 27.87 -3.42
N PHE A 362 2.57 27.09 -2.56
CA PHE A 362 3.84 27.44 -1.95
C PHE A 362 5.00 26.55 -2.40
N HIS A 363 4.81 25.75 -3.45
CA HIS A 363 5.81 24.81 -3.93
C HIS A 363 6.35 23.90 -2.80
N GLY A 364 5.48 23.55 -1.85
CA GLY A 364 5.82 22.66 -0.75
C GLY A 364 5.91 21.21 -1.21
N TYR A 365 6.83 20.47 -0.61
CA TYR A 365 7.03 19.04 -0.84
C TYR A 365 6.63 18.25 0.40
N GLU A 366 5.70 17.31 0.26
CA GLU A 366 5.27 16.41 1.35
C GLU A 366 6.24 15.23 1.49
N ILE A 367 7.13 15.29 2.49
CA ILE A 367 8.12 14.24 2.80
C ILE A 367 7.38 12.99 3.27
N THR A 368 6.67 13.13 4.39
CA THR A 368 5.95 12.05 5.07
C THR A 368 4.76 12.59 5.85
N THR A 369 3.72 11.78 5.97
CA THR A 369 2.63 12.00 6.91
C THR A 369 2.61 10.82 7.87
N ALA A 370 2.66 11.08 9.18
CA ALA A 370 2.60 10.05 10.22
C ALA A 370 1.38 10.30 11.12
N GLY A 371 0.30 9.56 10.87
CA GLY A 371 -0.98 9.81 11.53
C GLY A 371 -1.58 11.14 11.10
N ASP A 372 -1.66 12.07 12.03
CA ASP A 372 -2.17 13.44 11.93
C ASP A 372 -1.07 14.50 11.76
N SER A 373 0.19 14.08 11.78
CA SER A 373 1.34 14.94 11.58
C SER A 373 1.79 15.02 10.12
N PHE A 374 2.12 16.23 9.66
CA PHE A 374 2.71 16.45 8.33
C PHE A 374 4.15 16.89 8.49
N HIS A 375 5.03 16.27 7.71
CA HIS A 375 6.41 16.68 7.58
C HIS A 375 6.69 17.11 6.14
N LEU A 376 7.06 18.38 5.99
CA LEU A 376 7.08 19.09 4.72
C LEU A 376 8.44 19.78 4.52
N ALA A 377 8.84 19.94 3.26
CA ALA A 377 10.00 20.74 2.86
C ALA A 377 9.60 21.82 1.88
N PHE A 378 10.16 23.02 2.03
CA PHE A 378 9.96 24.17 1.16
C PHE A 378 11.31 24.68 0.67
N PRO A 379 11.40 25.25 -0.55
CA PRO A 379 12.66 25.77 -1.06
C PRO A 379 13.02 27.15 -0.48
N SER A 380 12.13 27.80 0.28
CA SER A 380 12.44 29.08 0.95
C SER A 380 11.63 29.31 2.23
N ILE A 381 12.20 30.13 3.13
CA ILE A 381 11.54 30.54 4.39
C ILE A 381 10.23 31.31 4.10
N ALA A 382 10.22 32.15 3.07
CA ALA A 382 9.04 32.91 2.65
C ALA A 382 7.85 32.00 2.33
N GLN A 383 8.08 30.91 1.61
CA GLN A 383 7.03 29.98 1.22
C GLN A 383 6.55 29.12 2.39
N ALA A 384 7.46 28.66 3.25
CA ALA A 384 7.11 27.93 4.47
C ALA A 384 6.21 28.78 5.39
N LEU A 385 6.54 30.06 5.57
CA LEU A 385 5.72 31.00 6.35
C LEU A 385 4.36 31.26 5.71
N GLY A 386 4.34 31.51 4.39
CA GLY A 386 3.11 31.70 3.62
C GLY A 386 2.15 30.52 3.78
N TYR A 387 2.67 29.31 3.62
CA TYR A 387 1.94 28.06 3.84
C TYR A 387 1.35 27.98 5.25
N CYS A 388 2.17 28.16 6.29
CA CYS A 388 1.70 28.05 7.67
C CYS A 388 0.60 29.08 8.00
N PHE A 389 0.71 30.31 7.50
CA PHE A 389 -0.31 31.33 7.70
C PHE A 389 -1.61 31.03 6.95
N GLU A 390 -1.52 30.60 5.69
CA GLU A 390 -2.69 30.24 4.89
C GLU A 390 -3.44 29.07 5.54
N VAL A 391 -2.72 28.02 5.92
CA VAL A 391 -3.30 26.83 6.55
C VAL A 391 -3.96 27.19 7.89
N GLN A 392 -3.29 27.95 8.77
CA GLN A 392 -3.91 28.36 10.05
C GLN A 392 -5.18 29.17 9.85
N GLN A 393 -5.25 29.98 8.77
CA GLN A 393 -6.44 30.73 8.43
C GLN A 393 -7.53 29.83 7.81
N ALA A 394 -7.16 28.91 6.93
CA ALA A 394 -8.07 27.99 6.27
C ALA A 394 -8.71 27.02 7.28
N LEU A 395 -7.93 26.47 8.23
CA LEU A 395 -8.45 25.64 9.31
C LEU A 395 -9.45 26.40 10.20
N LEU A 396 -9.19 27.68 10.48
CA LEU A 396 -10.12 28.53 11.23
C LEU A 396 -11.47 28.70 10.50
N LEU A 397 -11.43 28.76 9.16
CA LEU A 397 -12.59 28.97 8.28
C LEU A 397 -13.26 27.68 7.78
N ALA A 398 -12.63 26.52 7.98
CA ALA A 398 -13.15 25.23 7.57
C ALA A 398 -14.50 24.88 8.24
N THR A 399 -15.31 24.10 7.53
CA THR A 399 -16.64 23.64 7.96
C THR A 399 -16.54 22.37 8.78
N TRP A 400 -16.15 22.52 10.04
CA TRP A 400 -16.02 21.39 10.98
C TRP A 400 -17.37 20.75 11.33
N PRO A 401 -17.42 19.43 11.60
CA PRO A 401 -18.60 18.77 12.14
C PRO A 401 -19.04 19.42 13.45
N LYS A 402 -20.35 19.60 13.64
CA LYS A 402 -20.89 20.29 14.82
C LYS A 402 -20.58 19.53 16.10
N GLU A 403 -20.53 18.20 15.99
CA GLU A 403 -20.28 17.26 17.07
C GLU A 403 -18.85 17.33 17.60
N LEU A 404 -17.92 17.90 16.83
CA LEU A 404 -16.51 18.09 17.23
C LEU A 404 -16.36 19.23 18.25
N HIS A 405 -17.26 20.21 18.23
CA HIS A 405 -17.13 21.41 19.04
C HIS A 405 -17.14 21.08 20.54
N GLY A 406 -16.07 21.46 21.25
CA GLY A 406 -15.97 21.36 22.70
C GLY A 406 -15.87 19.94 23.25
N ARG A 407 -15.51 18.94 22.42
CA ARG A 407 -15.27 17.56 22.90
C ARG A 407 -14.03 17.45 23.77
N VAL A 408 -13.02 18.25 23.42
CA VAL A 408 -11.82 18.50 24.23
C VAL A 408 -11.53 20.01 24.20
N PRO A 409 -10.77 20.55 25.19
CA PRO A 409 -10.41 21.98 25.21
C PRO A 409 -9.75 22.46 23.91
N ALA A 410 -9.02 21.58 23.22
CA ALA A 410 -8.38 21.85 21.92
C ALA A 410 -9.39 22.02 20.76
N THR A 411 -10.66 21.66 20.92
CA THR A 411 -11.72 21.79 19.89
C THR A 411 -12.77 22.86 20.21
N GLU A 412 -12.58 23.58 21.31
CA GLU A 412 -13.47 24.67 21.69
C GLU A 412 -13.36 25.84 20.71
N THR A 413 -14.53 26.33 20.31
CA THR A 413 -14.67 27.54 19.50
C THR A 413 -14.54 28.74 20.42
N VAL A 414 -13.51 29.54 20.21
CA VAL A 414 -13.20 30.71 21.04
C VAL A 414 -13.38 31.98 20.22
N ARG A 415 -14.12 32.95 20.77
CA ARG A 415 -14.34 34.27 20.17
C ARG A 415 -13.97 35.36 21.16
N ARG A 416 -13.44 36.48 20.65
CA ARG A 416 -13.25 37.73 21.40
C ARG A 416 -14.02 38.84 20.68
N GLY A 417 -15.17 39.22 21.22
CA GLY A 417 -16.13 40.09 20.53
C GLY A 417 -16.61 39.44 19.22
N ARG A 418 -16.48 40.16 18.10
CA ARG A 418 -16.83 39.63 16.76
C ARG A 418 -15.74 38.75 16.12
N ARG A 419 -14.56 38.66 16.72
CA ARG A 419 -13.40 37.98 16.12
C ARG A 419 -13.31 36.53 16.58
N LEU A 420 -13.29 35.61 15.61
CA LEU A 420 -13.05 34.19 15.83
C LEU A 420 -11.55 33.93 16.02
N LEU A 421 -11.18 33.25 17.12
CA LEU A 421 -9.79 32.95 17.46
C LEU A 421 -9.46 31.48 17.21
N PHE A 422 -10.31 30.58 17.70
CA PHE A 422 -10.15 29.13 17.52
C PHE A 422 -11.48 28.51 17.07
N ARG A 423 -11.40 27.47 16.22
CA ARG A 423 -12.53 26.64 15.80
C ARG A 423 -11.99 25.33 15.21
N GLY A 424 -12.62 24.21 15.56
CA GLY A 424 -12.24 22.89 15.03
C GLY A 424 -10.91 22.38 15.59
N LEU A 425 -10.21 21.56 14.79
CA LEU A 425 -8.91 21.00 15.18
C LEU A 425 -7.84 22.10 15.25
N ARG A 426 -7.02 22.08 16.30
CA ARG A 426 -5.90 23.00 16.49
C ARG A 426 -4.61 22.32 16.09
N VAL A 427 -3.93 22.91 15.11
CA VAL A 427 -2.67 22.39 14.57
C VAL A 427 -1.51 23.20 15.11
N ARG A 428 -0.55 22.53 15.74
CA ARG A 428 0.76 23.09 16.11
C ARG A 428 1.69 23.01 14.90
N MET A 429 2.56 24.01 14.73
CA MET A 429 3.48 24.09 13.60
C MET A 429 4.87 24.55 14.07
N GLY A 430 5.90 23.87 13.61
CA GLY A 430 7.31 24.24 13.78
C GLY A 430 7.97 24.47 12.43
N ILE A 431 8.78 25.54 12.33
CA ILE A 431 9.57 25.87 11.13
C ILE A 431 11.05 25.96 11.49
N HIS A 432 11.87 25.31 10.68
CA HIS A 432 13.32 25.37 10.81
C HIS A 432 13.97 25.36 9.42
N ASP A 433 14.86 26.31 9.16
CA ASP A 433 15.69 26.31 7.96
C ASP A 433 16.87 25.34 8.15
N SER A 434 17.26 24.59 7.12
CA SER A 434 18.48 23.77 7.21
C SER A 434 19.71 24.59 6.84
N HIS A 435 20.83 24.37 7.54
CA HIS A 435 22.09 25.05 7.24
C HIS A 435 23.31 24.15 7.41
N PRO A 436 24.35 24.30 6.56
CA PRO A 436 25.54 23.44 6.61
C PRO A 436 26.28 23.44 7.96
N VAL A 437 26.11 24.48 8.78
CA VAL A 437 26.75 24.60 10.10
C VAL A 437 26.22 23.57 11.09
N GLU A 438 25.00 23.06 10.91
CA GLU A 438 24.38 22.04 11.78
C GLU A 438 24.83 20.61 11.43
N GLY A 439 25.59 20.45 10.35
CA GLY A 439 26.05 19.16 9.84
C GLY A 439 25.47 18.83 8.46
N PRO A 440 25.89 17.67 7.88
CA PRO A 440 25.42 17.25 6.58
C PRO A 440 23.95 16.83 6.63
N LEU A 441 23.16 17.36 5.70
CA LEU A 441 21.81 16.87 5.43
C LEU A 441 21.90 15.80 4.35
N VAL A 442 21.63 14.54 4.72
CA VAL A 442 21.63 13.44 3.77
C VAL A 442 20.25 13.36 3.12
N CYS A 443 20.22 13.57 1.81
CA CYS A 443 19.02 13.44 0.98
C CYS A 443 19.09 12.10 0.24
N SER A 444 18.11 11.22 0.44
CA SER A 444 18.08 9.92 -0.23
C SER A 444 16.70 9.60 -0.79
N LEU A 445 16.65 9.06 -2.01
CA LEU A 445 15.41 8.57 -2.60
C LEU A 445 15.05 7.22 -2.00
N HIS A 446 13.85 7.13 -1.44
CA HIS A 446 13.37 5.88 -0.89
C HIS A 446 13.05 4.89 -2.02
N ALA A 447 13.75 3.76 -2.04
CA ALA A 447 13.76 2.80 -3.15
C ALA A 447 12.39 2.24 -3.56
N VAL A 448 11.39 2.30 -2.67
CA VAL A 448 10.04 1.77 -2.93
C VAL A 448 9.02 2.85 -3.27
N THR A 449 9.12 4.01 -2.62
CA THR A 449 8.09 5.08 -2.75
C THR A 449 8.51 6.18 -3.73
N GLY A 450 9.79 6.23 -4.11
CA GLY A 450 10.36 7.29 -4.93
C GLY A 450 10.35 8.67 -4.25
N LYS A 451 9.97 8.75 -2.96
CA LYS A 451 9.97 10.00 -2.19
C LYS A 451 11.38 10.34 -1.71
N MET A 452 11.71 11.63 -1.69
CA MET A 452 12.94 12.15 -1.09
C MET A 452 12.81 12.10 0.42
N THR A 453 13.79 11.48 1.07
CA THR A 453 13.93 11.44 2.53
C THR A 453 15.09 12.33 2.94
N TYR A 454 14.92 13.01 4.07
CA TYR A 454 15.89 13.93 4.64
C TYR A 454 16.30 13.39 6.01
N THR A 455 17.59 13.19 6.22
CA THR A 455 18.14 12.77 7.52
C THR A 455 19.27 13.71 7.92
N GLY A 456 19.21 14.25 9.13
CA GLY A 456 20.19 15.18 9.67
C GLY A 456 19.65 15.94 10.88
N ALA A 457 20.49 16.80 11.48
CA ALA A 457 20.10 17.59 12.65
C ALA A 457 18.86 18.46 12.38
N ALA A 458 18.74 19.04 11.18
CA ALA A 458 17.60 19.88 10.81
C ALA A 458 16.24 19.13 10.84
N ASP A 459 16.21 17.83 10.48
CA ASP A 459 15.01 16.98 10.57
C ASP A 459 14.59 16.73 12.04
N ILE A 460 15.57 16.63 12.94
CA ILE A 460 15.30 16.48 14.37
C ILE A 460 14.80 17.80 14.96
N VAL A 461 15.49 18.91 14.69
CA VAL A 461 15.18 20.24 15.24
C VAL A 461 13.77 20.68 14.89
N VAL A 462 13.31 20.49 13.63
CA VAL A 462 11.97 20.92 13.23
C VAL A 462 10.86 20.18 14.00
N LYS A 463 11.05 18.89 14.29
CA LYS A 463 10.10 18.07 15.05
C LYS A 463 10.00 18.54 16.48
N GLU A 464 11.15 18.78 17.13
CA GLU A 464 11.21 19.31 18.49
C GLU A 464 10.57 20.70 18.60
N VAL A 465 10.80 21.59 17.62
CA VAL A 465 10.15 22.92 17.58
C VAL A 465 8.63 22.78 17.46
N CYS A 466 8.15 21.83 16.66
CA CYS A 466 6.71 21.56 16.54
C CYS A 466 6.12 21.04 17.85
N ASP A 467 6.81 20.14 18.54
CA ASP A 467 6.35 19.55 19.81
C ASP A 467 6.24 20.59 20.94
N LEU A 468 7.10 21.61 20.93
CA LEU A 468 7.04 22.75 21.85
C LEU A 468 5.83 23.68 21.59
N ALA A 469 5.25 23.65 20.39
CA ALA A 469 4.15 24.53 20.01
C ALA A 469 2.81 24.07 20.55
N SER A 470 1.98 25.02 20.98
CA SER A 470 0.58 24.78 21.33
C SER A 470 -0.31 24.73 20.08
N GLY A 471 -1.49 24.14 20.20
CA GLY A 471 -2.43 24.08 19.09
C GLY A 471 -2.82 25.47 18.55
N GLY A 472 -2.57 25.69 17.26
CA GLY A 472 -2.81 26.97 16.57
C GLY A 472 -1.69 28.00 16.69
N GLN A 473 -0.53 27.60 17.24
CA GLN A 473 0.70 28.38 17.33
C GLN A 473 1.68 27.97 16.23
N ILE A 474 2.44 28.93 15.72
CA ILE A 474 3.56 28.70 14.79
C ILE A 474 4.84 29.14 15.51
N LEU A 475 5.75 28.19 15.69
CA LEU A 475 7.07 28.42 16.28
C LEU A 475 8.16 28.29 15.23
N VAL A 476 9.19 29.11 15.37
CA VAL A 476 10.34 29.16 14.45
C VAL A 476 11.65 29.24 15.21
N THR A 477 12.73 28.76 14.61
CA THR A 477 14.08 28.88 15.15
C THR A 477 14.66 30.29 14.99
N GLN A 478 15.69 30.61 15.76
CA GLN A 478 16.36 31.91 15.74
C GLN A 478 16.73 32.41 14.34
N ARG A 479 17.33 31.55 13.50
CA ARG A 479 17.71 31.96 12.15
C ARG A 479 16.52 32.35 11.27
N VAL A 480 15.40 31.64 11.40
CA VAL A 480 14.17 31.99 10.71
C VAL A 480 13.63 33.32 11.22
N ALA A 481 13.70 33.58 12.52
CA ALA A 481 13.30 34.85 13.12
C ALA A 481 14.18 36.04 12.65
N GLU A 482 15.51 35.85 12.62
CA GLU A 482 16.47 36.84 12.10
C GLU A 482 16.26 37.09 10.60
N TRP A 483 15.96 36.04 9.83
CA TRP A 483 15.63 36.17 8.42
C TRP A 483 14.36 37.01 8.21
N ILE A 484 13.32 36.80 9.03
CA ILE A 484 12.08 37.61 8.99
C ILE A 484 12.38 39.08 9.30
N ALA A 485 13.24 39.36 10.29
CA ALA A 485 13.60 40.73 10.66
C ALA A 485 14.37 41.47 9.54
N THR A 486 15.17 40.74 8.76
CA THR A 486 16.01 41.30 7.68
C THR A 486 15.31 41.39 6.32
N HIS A 487 14.17 40.70 6.12
CA HIS A 487 13.46 40.64 4.84
C HIS A 487 11.99 41.12 4.92
N PRO A 488 11.74 42.42 5.22
CA PRO A 488 10.40 42.95 5.44
C PRO A 488 9.53 43.14 4.18
N VAL A 489 9.94 42.65 2.98
CA VAL A 489 9.29 42.97 1.68
C VAL A 489 8.53 41.78 1.05
N ALA A 490 8.55 40.58 1.66
CA ALA A 490 7.74 39.45 1.18
C ALA A 490 6.23 39.70 1.37
N PRO A 491 5.30 39.12 0.57
CA PRO A 491 3.84 39.35 0.68
C PRO A 491 3.21 39.10 2.07
N TRP A 492 3.98 38.53 3.00
CA TRP A 492 3.68 38.29 4.41
C TRP A 492 4.12 39.44 5.35
N THR A 493 4.39 40.64 4.81
CA THR A 493 4.88 41.92 5.41
C THR A 493 4.20 42.40 6.71
N HIS A 494 3.21 41.67 7.24
CA HIS A 494 2.51 42.00 8.48
C HIS A 494 2.54 40.85 9.49
N CYS A 495 3.65 40.12 9.53
CA CYS A 495 3.93 39.17 10.60
C CYS A 495 4.74 39.83 11.73
N THR A 496 4.44 39.43 12.95
CA THR A 496 5.13 39.85 14.17
C THR A 496 5.84 38.64 14.76
N VAL A 497 7.07 38.86 15.22
CA VAL A 497 7.94 37.85 15.83
C VAL A 497 8.10 38.20 17.31
N ASP A 498 7.75 37.26 18.20
CA ASP A 498 7.94 37.41 19.64
C ASP A 498 8.89 36.33 20.15
N ALA A 499 9.86 36.70 20.99
CA ALA A 499 10.71 35.73 21.67
C ALA A 499 9.88 34.89 22.67
N VAL A 500 10.04 33.57 22.61
CA VAL A 500 9.33 32.60 23.44
C VAL A 500 10.25 32.13 24.57
N GLY A 501 11.45 31.66 24.23
CA GLY A 501 12.45 31.21 25.20
C GLY A 501 13.54 30.35 24.58
N GLN A 502 14.43 29.82 25.42
CA GLN A 502 15.48 28.87 25.02
C GLN A 502 15.17 27.47 25.58
N TYR A 503 15.36 26.44 24.76
CA TYR A 503 15.02 25.05 25.09
C TYR A 503 16.18 24.12 24.77
N GLY A 504 16.53 23.22 25.67
CA GLY A 504 17.53 22.18 25.41
C GLY A 504 16.92 21.02 24.61
N ILE A 505 17.58 20.59 23.54
CA ILE A 505 17.23 19.39 22.78
C ILE A 505 18.15 18.24 23.24
N PRO A 506 17.65 17.24 23.99
CA PRO A 506 18.49 16.18 24.55
C PRO A 506 19.22 15.36 23.48
N GLN A 507 18.56 15.13 22.34
CA GLN A 507 19.05 14.27 21.26
C GLN A 507 20.29 14.83 20.55
N ILE A 508 20.48 16.15 20.58
CA ILE A 508 21.62 16.85 19.95
C ILE A 508 22.45 17.67 20.93
N SER A 509 22.12 17.63 22.24
CA SER A 509 22.81 18.38 23.31
C SER A 509 23.00 19.88 22.98
N ALA A 510 22.00 20.51 22.37
CA ALA A 510 22.05 21.91 21.95
C ALA A 510 20.91 22.72 22.58
N MET A 511 21.16 24.01 22.82
CA MET A 511 20.14 24.97 23.25
C MET A 511 19.56 25.69 22.03
N LEU A 512 18.24 25.69 21.93
CA LEU A 512 17.50 26.27 20.82
C LEU A 512 16.68 27.47 21.28
N SER A 513 16.98 28.64 20.73
CA SER A 513 16.14 29.84 20.87
C SER A 513 14.94 29.76 19.94
N VAL A 514 13.73 29.83 20.52
CA VAL A 514 12.47 29.68 19.80
C VAL A 514 11.69 30.99 19.84
N PHE A 515 11.03 31.30 18.72
CA PHE A 515 10.26 32.50 18.51
C PHE A 515 8.87 32.15 17.99
N GLN A 516 7.86 32.91 18.39
CA GLN A 516 6.50 32.77 17.88
C GLN A 516 6.28 33.76 16.76
N VAL A 517 5.73 33.27 15.64
CA VAL A 517 5.37 34.11 14.50
C VAL A 517 3.87 34.08 14.28
N HIS A 518 3.27 35.24 14.02
CA HIS A 518 1.84 35.34 13.73
C HIS A 518 1.50 36.56 12.88
N THR A 519 0.38 36.49 12.17
CA THR A 519 -0.15 37.63 11.38
C THR A 519 -1.09 38.49 12.21
N LYS A 520 -1.35 39.73 11.76
CA LYS A 520 -2.38 40.61 12.34
C LYS A 520 -3.74 39.91 12.54
N ARG A 521 -4.11 38.98 11.65
CA ARG A 521 -5.37 38.20 11.72
C ARG A 521 -5.38 37.12 12.80
N LEU A 522 -4.21 36.65 13.24
CA LEU A 522 -4.09 35.62 14.30
C LEU A 522 -3.57 36.18 15.63
N GLN A 523 -3.16 37.45 15.68
CA GLN A 523 -2.62 38.12 16.88
C GLN A 523 -3.48 37.97 18.15
N GLY A 524 -4.81 37.88 18.01
CA GLY A 524 -5.70 37.66 19.15
C GLY A 524 -5.44 36.36 19.93
N ARG A 525 -4.73 35.39 19.34
CA ARG A 525 -4.32 34.13 19.99
C ARG A 525 -3.14 34.29 20.95
N LYS A 526 -2.33 35.37 20.84
CA LYS A 526 -1.10 35.57 21.63
C LYS A 526 -1.32 35.40 23.15
N ALA A 527 -2.45 35.90 23.66
CA ALA A 527 -2.78 35.82 25.08
C ALA A 527 -3.02 34.39 25.60
N TYR A 528 -3.30 33.42 24.71
CA TYR A 528 -3.57 32.03 25.07
C TYR A 528 -2.29 31.20 25.19
N PHE A 529 -1.20 31.60 24.54
CA PHE A 529 0.05 30.84 24.54
C PHE A 529 0.99 31.24 25.67
N SER A 530 0.83 32.45 26.22
CA SER A 530 1.68 32.99 27.30
C SER A 530 1.53 32.24 28.63
N SER A 531 0.38 31.59 28.89
CA SER A 531 0.16 30.79 30.10
C SER A 531 0.76 29.39 30.00
N THR A 532 0.71 28.76 28.82
CA THR A 532 1.35 27.47 28.54
C THR A 532 2.87 27.59 28.64
N LEU A 533 3.44 28.66 28.07
CA LEU A 533 4.84 29.04 28.19
C LEU A 533 5.32 29.09 29.65
N ARG A 534 4.56 29.78 30.53
CA ARG A 534 4.87 29.85 31.98
C ARG A 534 4.79 28.49 32.67
N ARG A 535 3.88 27.61 32.23
CA ARG A 535 3.72 26.27 32.82
C ARG A 535 4.87 25.34 32.43
N THR A 536 5.32 25.42 31.18
CA THR A 536 6.52 24.69 30.71
C THR A 536 7.79 25.24 31.37
N MET A 537 7.92 26.57 31.48
CA MET A 537 9.02 27.21 32.23
C MET A 537 9.00 26.88 33.73
N ALA A 538 7.85 26.66 34.36
CA ALA A 538 7.79 26.25 35.77
C ALA A 538 8.26 24.79 35.99
N SER A 539 8.30 23.98 34.92
CA SER A 539 8.79 22.60 34.96
C SER A 539 10.29 22.46 34.69
N GLN A 540 10.97 23.55 34.26
CA GLN A 540 12.39 23.59 33.95
C GLN A 540 13.05 24.73 34.75
N SER A 541 14.10 24.43 35.51
CA SER A 541 14.79 25.38 36.40
C SER A 541 15.21 26.69 35.70
N PRO A 542 15.05 27.87 36.32
CA PRO A 542 15.15 29.15 35.65
C PRO A 542 16.60 29.58 35.36
N LEU A 543 16.91 29.82 34.09
CA LEU A 543 17.99 30.72 33.67
C LEU A 543 17.35 31.93 32.97
N ALA A 544 17.77 33.13 33.36
CA ALA A 544 17.12 34.40 33.04
C ALA A 544 17.14 34.72 31.53
N LEU A 545 16.03 35.28 31.04
CA LEU A 545 15.89 35.81 29.67
C LEU A 545 16.54 37.21 29.57
N PRO A 546 17.44 37.48 28.60
CA PRO A 546 17.84 38.84 28.25
C PRO A 546 16.78 39.53 27.38
N GLY A 547 16.71 40.86 27.48
CA GLY A 547 15.81 41.72 26.70
C GLY A 547 16.24 41.85 25.24
N PHE A 548 15.29 42.18 24.37
CA PHE A 548 15.43 42.24 22.92
C PHE A 548 16.45 43.29 22.42
N ASP A 549 16.82 44.27 23.24
CA ASP A 549 17.73 45.36 22.85
C ASP A 549 19.23 45.05 23.07
N ASP A 550 19.59 43.94 23.71
CA ASP A 550 20.99 43.60 24.04
C ASP A 550 21.67 42.67 23.01
N LEU A 551 20.98 42.27 21.94
CA LEU A 551 21.49 41.33 20.93
C LEU A 551 21.85 42.04 19.63
N LEU A 552 23.00 42.72 19.60
CA LEU A 552 23.91 42.89 18.45
C LEU A 552 25.15 43.73 18.90
N PRO A 553 26.42 43.40 18.57
CA PRO A 553 26.98 42.17 18.02
C PRO A 553 28.05 41.54 18.94
N SER A 554 28.11 40.21 19.01
CA SER A 554 29.37 39.45 19.19
C SER A 554 29.14 38.00 18.77
N CYS A 555 29.74 37.66 17.65
CA CYS A 555 29.73 36.34 17.03
C CYS A 555 30.28 35.29 18.00
N SER A 556 29.41 34.47 18.61
CA SER A 556 29.81 33.32 19.44
C SER A 556 29.07 32.08 18.95
N TYR A 557 29.76 31.34 18.10
CA TYR A 557 29.28 30.18 17.36
C TYR A 557 28.89 29.00 18.25
N LEU A 558 27.97 28.18 17.74
CA LEU A 558 27.76 26.79 18.14
C LEU A 558 29.09 26.02 18.01
N LYS A 559 29.85 25.95 19.11
CA LYS A 559 31.06 25.12 19.20
C LYS A 559 30.63 23.73 19.67
N LEU A 560 30.53 22.78 18.75
CA LEU A 560 30.52 21.36 19.10
C LEU A 560 31.92 21.02 19.65
N GLU A 561 32.07 21.05 20.97
CA GLU A 561 33.31 20.62 21.63
C GLU A 561 33.51 19.13 21.40
N THR A 562 34.55 18.80 20.62
CA THR A 562 35.06 17.45 20.48
C THR A 562 35.79 17.07 21.76
N MET A 563 35.11 16.40 22.70
CA MET A 563 35.74 15.82 23.89
C MET A 563 36.63 14.62 23.48
N ARG A 564 37.92 14.90 23.29
CA ARG A 564 38.99 13.89 23.30
C ARG A 564 39.22 13.45 24.76
N GLY A 565 39.09 12.15 24.99
CA GLY A 565 39.63 11.46 26.16
C GLY A 565 38.57 11.10 27.19
N HIS A 566 38.14 9.83 27.18
CA HIS A 566 38.20 8.90 28.32
C HIS A 566 37.77 7.50 27.83
N SER A 567 38.72 6.57 27.87
CA SER A 567 38.63 5.11 27.92
C SER A 567 37.38 4.41 27.33
N MET A 568 37.53 3.85 26.11
CA MET A 568 36.72 2.72 25.67
C MET A 568 37.30 1.43 26.27
N ALA A 569 36.54 0.80 27.18
CA ALA A 569 36.72 -0.60 27.53
C ALA A 569 35.42 -1.36 27.22
N ASN A 570 35.59 -2.40 26.40
CA ASN A 570 34.76 -3.59 26.27
C ASN A 570 33.34 -3.45 25.69
N TYR A 571 33.22 -3.63 24.37
CA TYR A 571 32.27 -4.59 23.81
C TYR A 571 32.90 -5.23 22.55
N SER A 572 33.24 -6.50 22.68
CA SER A 572 33.74 -7.38 21.63
C SER A 572 32.58 -7.83 20.74
N ILE A 573 32.70 -7.63 19.42
CA ILE A 573 31.95 -8.39 18.42
C ILE A 573 32.99 -8.95 17.43
N ASP A 574 32.97 -10.28 17.39
CA ASP A 574 33.85 -11.20 16.70
C ASP A 574 33.86 -10.96 15.18
N SER A 575 35.04 -10.74 14.61
CA SER A 575 35.28 -10.64 13.18
C SER A 575 36.20 -11.77 12.74
N ARG A 576 35.65 -12.74 12.02
CA ARG A 576 36.42 -13.71 11.24
C ARG A 576 35.85 -13.89 9.84
N THR A 577 36.77 -13.70 8.88
CA THR A 577 36.80 -14.26 7.52
C THR A 577 35.87 -13.53 6.54
N ILE A 578 36.38 -12.79 5.56
CA ILE A 578 36.93 -13.31 4.30
C ILE A 578 38.03 -12.38 3.76
N GLN A 579 39.19 -12.97 3.43
CA GLN A 579 40.33 -12.36 2.75
C GLN A 579 40.01 -12.09 1.26
N PHE A 580 40.49 -10.96 0.74
CA PHE A 580 40.79 -10.79 -0.68
C PHE A 580 42.31 -10.61 -0.81
N SER A 581 42.96 -11.47 -1.59
CA SER A 581 44.37 -11.37 -1.90
C SER A 581 44.62 -10.35 -3.01
N SER A 582 45.65 -9.56 -2.80
CA SER A 582 46.35 -8.72 -3.76
C SER A 582 47.19 -9.57 -4.71
N GLU A 583 47.12 -9.28 -6.01
CA GLU A 583 48.22 -9.49 -6.95
C GLU A 583 48.45 -8.19 -7.72
N GLU A 584 49.65 -7.65 -7.55
CA GLU A 584 50.27 -6.64 -8.39
C GLU A 584 50.53 -7.23 -9.77
N GLU A 585 50.30 -6.47 -10.85
CA GLU A 585 51.29 -6.43 -11.91
C GLU A 585 51.24 -5.11 -12.70
N SER A 586 52.45 -4.63 -12.96
CA SER A 586 52.87 -3.37 -13.53
C SER A 586 52.65 -3.25 -15.04
N GLY A 587 52.55 -2.01 -15.53
CA GLY A 587 53.05 -1.65 -16.87
C GLY A 587 52.11 -0.83 -17.74
N GLY A 588 52.35 0.48 -17.83
CA GLY A 588 52.04 1.25 -19.05
C GLY A 588 52.97 0.81 -20.21
N PRO A 589 52.76 1.26 -21.47
CA PRO A 589 52.55 2.67 -21.79
C PRO A 589 51.54 2.99 -22.92
N LEU A 590 51.25 4.30 -23.02
CA LEU A 590 50.90 5.13 -24.19
C LEU A 590 50.70 4.44 -25.56
N ILE A 591 49.64 4.83 -26.30
CA ILE A 591 49.67 5.47 -27.63
C ILE A 591 48.24 5.91 -28.06
N HIS A 592 48.22 6.98 -28.84
CA HIS A 592 47.18 7.89 -29.34
C HIS A 592 45.92 7.32 -30.05
N PRO A 593 44.91 8.19 -30.29
CA PRO A 593 43.63 7.85 -30.91
C PRO A 593 43.68 7.91 -32.44
N LEU A 594 42.73 7.24 -33.10
CA LEU A 594 42.07 7.56 -34.39
C LEU A 594 41.46 6.28 -34.96
N THR A 595 40.13 6.17 -34.94
CA THR A 595 39.22 6.31 -36.10
C THR A 595 37.79 6.03 -35.68
#